data_AF-A0A661VS43-F1
#
_entry.id   AF-A0A661VS43-F1
#
_cell.length_a   1.000
_cell.length_b   1.000
_cell.length_c   1.000
_cell.angle_alpha   90.00
_cell.angle_beta   90.00
_cell.angle_gamma   90.00
#
_symmetry.space_group_name_H-M   'P 1'
#
loop_
_entity.id
_entity.type
_entity.pdbx_description
1 polymer ?
#
loop_
_entity_poly.entity_id
_entity_poly.type
_entity_poly.pdbx_seq_one_letter_code
_entity_poly.pdbx_strand_id
1 'polypeptide(L)'
;MATENPANAGVLAALRVYDGIAVQHAQSLPEALAALESHEVEVLLVLPPLPPAEAQTLLRTVHKHCPSCPFIITSSEEFYTEARQWFPAHAVHLIPVNAENIACLPGRIEEIVALARFEQRTETQALRERLLQMVVGLTPVLLAEFDLDALLQRIVEEAVRLIPHAEGGSLLLKEDGDFAFRGLVGYDVRLKTLRLPGGTPFVAALQRGESVHLHRIVQQDRKVFPPQIVAALQKYGRVEEIEETLATPLLFAGQLLGYLTVDSFTAGQTFDPVEEEGLRHFAALATIALHNTRLLLAEKQARALAETIQQIGATLTATLDLEAVLDRLLEALFHLTPCDAADIMLVEAGEATIVRQRGYERFGYTETAQGIHFPLRQTANL
;
A
#
# COMPACT_ATOMS: atom_id res chain seq x y z
N MET A 1 45.35 9.58 -10.51
CA MET A 1 46.73 10.11 -10.70
C MET A 1 47.58 9.96 -9.44
N ALA A 2 48.02 8.74 -9.09
CA ALA A 2 48.92 8.54 -7.95
C ALA A 2 49.70 7.22 -8.07
N THR A 3 50.74 7.19 -8.91
CA THR A 3 51.72 6.09 -8.95
C THR A 3 53.07 6.46 -8.34
N GLU A 4 53.24 7.66 -7.79
CA GLU A 4 54.52 8.12 -7.21
C GLU A 4 54.53 8.23 -5.68
N ASN A 5 53.50 7.73 -4.98
CA ASN A 5 53.57 7.58 -3.53
C ASN A 5 53.98 6.13 -3.18
N PRO A 6 55.21 5.89 -2.68
CA PRO A 6 55.67 4.55 -2.32
C PRO A 6 54.79 3.86 -1.26
N ALA A 7 54.07 4.63 -0.43
CA ALA A 7 53.09 4.08 0.51
C ALA A 7 51.90 3.41 -0.19
N ASN A 8 51.40 3.98 -1.30
CA ASN A 8 50.27 3.41 -2.06
C ASN A 8 50.66 2.11 -2.77
N ALA A 9 51.89 2.05 -3.30
CA ALA A 9 52.43 0.84 -3.90
C ALA A 9 52.55 -0.29 -2.86
N GLY A 10 52.97 0.04 -1.63
CA GLY A 10 52.98 -0.89 -0.51
C GLY A 10 51.58 -1.40 -0.16
N VAL A 11 50.56 -0.53 -0.18
CA VAL A 11 49.17 -0.92 0.14
C VAL A 11 48.63 -1.88 -0.90
N LEU A 12 48.80 -1.58 -2.19
CA LEU A 12 48.34 -2.46 -3.27
C LEU A 12 49.07 -3.79 -3.27
N ALA A 13 50.37 -3.80 -2.97
CA ALA A 13 51.15 -5.03 -2.86
C ALA A 13 50.67 -5.90 -1.69
N ALA A 14 50.41 -5.30 -0.53
CA ALA A 14 49.90 -6.02 0.64
C ALA A 14 48.52 -6.66 0.39
N LEU A 15 47.63 -5.97 -0.32
CA LEU A 15 46.28 -6.47 -0.61
C LEU A 15 46.26 -7.56 -1.69
N ARG A 16 47.16 -7.50 -2.68
CA ARG A 16 47.21 -8.48 -3.79
C ARG A 16 47.75 -9.85 -3.39
N VAL A 17 48.53 -9.92 -2.32
CA VAL A 17 49.16 -11.15 -1.83
C VAL A 17 48.31 -11.82 -0.74
N TYR A 18 47.24 -11.16 -0.28
CA TYR A 18 46.37 -11.66 0.77
C TYR A 18 45.30 -12.59 0.19
N ASP A 19 45.31 -13.86 0.60
CA ASP A 19 44.28 -14.82 0.25
C ASP A 19 42.94 -14.40 0.88
N GLY A 20 41.95 -14.09 0.03
CA GLY A 20 40.61 -13.69 0.47
C GLY A 20 40.13 -12.33 -0.04
N ILE A 21 41.03 -11.49 -0.58
CA ILE A 21 40.67 -10.18 -1.14
C ILE A 21 40.96 -10.14 -2.64
N ALA A 22 39.91 -9.97 -3.45
CA ALA A 22 40.05 -9.68 -4.88
C ALA A 22 40.20 -8.16 -5.08
N VAL A 23 41.35 -7.72 -5.60
CA VAL A 23 41.64 -6.30 -5.78
C VAL A 23 41.43 -5.88 -7.24
N GLN A 24 40.46 -5.00 -7.48
CA GLN A 24 40.32 -4.27 -8.74
C GLN A 24 40.84 -2.85 -8.57
N HIS A 25 41.80 -2.46 -9.39
CA HIS A 25 42.45 -1.15 -9.29
C HIS A 25 41.92 -0.22 -10.38
N ALA A 26 41.35 0.92 -9.97
CA ALA A 26 40.91 1.99 -10.84
C ALA A 26 41.81 3.22 -10.66
N GLN A 27 42.23 3.86 -11.76
CA GLN A 27 43.13 5.02 -11.74
C GLN A 27 42.39 6.35 -11.89
N SER A 28 41.11 6.29 -12.27
CA SER A 28 40.23 7.43 -12.50
C SER A 28 38.82 7.18 -11.94
N LEU A 29 38.09 8.27 -11.67
CA LEU A 29 36.70 8.20 -11.19
C LEU A 29 35.78 7.45 -12.18
N PRO A 30 35.84 7.66 -13.51
CA PRO A 30 35.03 6.89 -14.46
C PRO A 30 35.33 5.38 -14.45
N GLU A 31 36.59 4.98 -14.30
CA GLU A 31 36.96 3.56 -14.17
C GLU A 31 36.40 2.94 -12.89
N ALA A 32 36.46 3.68 -11.78
CA ALA A 32 35.90 3.22 -10.51
C ALA A 32 34.38 3.04 -10.59
N LEU A 33 33.67 3.96 -11.26
CA LEU A 33 32.22 3.86 -11.48
C LEU A 33 31.86 2.68 -12.38
N ALA A 34 32.59 2.48 -13.48
CA ALA A 34 32.37 1.32 -14.35
C ALA A 34 32.63 -0.02 -13.64
N ALA A 35 33.60 -0.06 -12.71
CA ALA A 35 33.84 -1.24 -11.89
C ALA A 35 32.68 -1.52 -10.92
N LEU A 36 32.14 -0.47 -10.27
CA LEU A 36 30.98 -0.57 -9.38
C LEU A 36 29.70 -1.05 -10.10
N GLU A 37 29.53 -0.73 -11.38
CA GLU A 37 28.39 -1.18 -12.19
C GLU A 37 28.53 -2.62 -12.71
N SER A 38 29.77 -3.10 -12.88
CA SER A 38 30.05 -4.39 -13.52
C SER A 38 30.36 -5.53 -12.55
N HIS A 39 30.73 -5.22 -11.31
CA HIS A 39 31.14 -6.20 -10.31
C HIS A 39 30.47 -5.92 -8.95
N GLU A 40 30.25 -6.98 -8.18
CA GLU A 40 29.76 -6.86 -6.81
C GLU A 40 30.91 -6.42 -5.90
N VAL A 41 30.94 -5.13 -5.56
CA VAL A 41 32.01 -4.51 -4.77
C VAL A 41 31.63 -4.47 -3.29
N GLU A 42 32.38 -5.20 -2.46
CA GLU A 42 32.09 -5.30 -1.02
C GLU A 42 32.69 -4.18 -0.19
N VAL A 43 33.72 -3.49 -0.70
CA VAL A 43 34.40 -2.39 -0.02
C VAL A 43 35.11 -1.51 -1.05
N LEU A 44 35.07 -0.20 -0.85
CA LEU A 44 35.81 0.74 -1.68
C LEU A 44 37.00 1.32 -0.91
N LEU A 45 38.22 1.10 -1.42
CA LEU A 45 39.45 1.62 -0.83
C LEU A 45 40.02 2.78 -1.66
N VAL A 46 40.21 3.95 -1.05
CA VAL A 46 40.76 5.13 -1.69
C VAL A 46 42.17 5.40 -1.18
N LEU A 47 43.12 5.50 -2.12
CA LEU A 47 44.52 5.79 -1.85
C LEU A 47 44.83 7.26 -2.22
N PRO A 48 45.25 8.12 -1.28
CA PRO A 48 45.56 9.52 -1.52
C PRO A 48 46.89 9.71 -2.28
N PRO A 49 47.14 10.88 -2.89
CA PRO A 49 46.33 12.10 -2.82
C PRO A 49 45.10 12.03 -3.73
N LEU A 50 43.92 12.31 -3.16
CA LEU A 50 42.69 12.57 -3.90
C LEU A 50 42.22 13.99 -3.53
N PRO A 51 41.99 14.88 -4.52
CA PRO A 51 41.49 16.22 -4.24
C PRO A 51 40.17 16.19 -3.46
N PRO A 52 39.90 17.13 -2.54
CA PRO A 52 38.69 17.11 -1.70
C PRO A 52 37.39 17.08 -2.51
N ALA A 53 37.35 17.82 -3.62
CA ALA A 53 36.17 17.89 -4.49
C ALA A 53 35.88 16.55 -5.20
N GLU A 54 36.92 15.83 -5.62
CA GLU A 54 36.78 14.50 -6.24
C GLU A 54 36.36 13.47 -5.19
N ALA A 55 36.92 13.55 -3.98
CA ALA A 55 36.62 12.64 -2.89
C ALA A 55 35.16 12.76 -2.41
N GLN A 56 34.62 13.98 -2.31
CA GLN A 56 33.21 14.21 -1.99
C GLN A 56 32.27 13.75 -3.11
N THR A 57 32.66 13.96 -4.37
CA THR A 57 31.88 13.53 -5.54
C THR A 57 31.80 12.01 -5.61
N LEU A 58 32.93 11.34 -5.38
CA LEU A 58 33.02 9.89 -5.30
C LEU A 58 32.12 9.33 -4.19
N LEU A 59 32.22 9.88 -2.97
CA LEU A 59 31.39 9.45 -1.84
C LEU A 59 29.89 9.56 -2.13
N ARG A 60 29.44 10.71 -2.65
CA ARG A 60 28.02 10.91 -3.02
C ARG A 60 27.55 9.92 -4.07
N THR A 61 28.41 9.63 -5.05
CA THR A 61 28.05 8.73 -6.16
C THR A 61 28.01 7.28 -5.69
N VAL A 62 28.95 6.85 -4.85
CA VAL A 62 28.96 5.50 -4.25
C VAL A 62 27.77 5.32 -3.33
N HIS A 63 27.47 6.27 -2.45
CA HIS A 63 26.31 6.17 -1.56
C HIS A 63 24.98 6.08 -2.32
N LYS A 64 24.89 6.67 -3.52
CA LYS A 64 23.70 6.55 -4.37
C LYS A 64 23.51 5.15 -4.97
N HIS A 65 24.60 4.48 -5.36
CA HIS A 65 24.53 3.18 -6.04
C HIS A 65 24.66 2.00 -5.08
N CYS A 66 25.45 2.17 -4.01
CA CYS A 66 25.72 1.17 -2.98
C CYS A 66 25.75 1.86 -1.59
N PRO A 67 24.58 2.23 -1.04
CA PRO A 67 24.48 3.00 0.21
C PRO A 67 25.13 2.29 1.42
N SER A 68 25.19 0.97 1.39
CA SER A 68 25.72 0.12 2.47
C SER A 68 27.16 -0.37 2.22
N CYS A 69 27.83 0.05 1.15
CA CYS A 69 29.21 -0.35 0.87
C CYS A 69 30.18 0.47 1.74
N PRO A 70 31.04 -0.15 2.57
CA PRO A 70 32.00 0.57 3.39
C PRO A 70 33.01 1.33 2.53
N PHE A 71 33.18 2.60 2.85
CA PHE A 71 34.15 3.48 2.19
C PHE A 71 35.38 3.66 3.07
N ILE A 72 36.54 3.21 2.63
CA ILE A 72 37.79 3.25 3.39
C ILE A 72 38.78 4.19 2.70
N ILE A 73 39.37 5.10 3.46
CA ILE A 73 40.47 5.95 3.00
C ILE A 73 41.73 5.56 3.79
N THR A 74 42.77 5.11 3.10
CA THR A 74 44.09 4.96 3.73
C THR A 74 44.79 6.31 3.76
N SER A 75 45.40 6.74 4.85
CA SER A 75 46.14 8.02 4.86
C SER A 75 47.49 7.89 5.53
N SER A 76 48.44 8.79 5.22
CA SER A 76 49.51 9.09 6.17
C SER A 76 48.90 9.76 7.41
N GLU A 77 49.58 9.71 8.56
CA GLU A 77 49.08 10.39 9.77
C GLU A 77 48.86 11.90 9.56
N GLU A 78 49.64 12.53 8.68
CA GLU A 78 49.53 13.96 8.34
C GLU A 78 48.21 14.29 7.61
N PHE A 79 47.72 13.40 6.74
CA PHE A 79 46.48 13.61 5.98
C PHE A 79 45.22 13.14 6.75
N TYR A 80 45.41 12.37 7.83
CA TYR A 80 44.30 11.83 8.64
C TYR A 80 43.41 12.94 9.24
N THR A 81 44.04 14.02 9.73
CA THR A 81 43.34 15.12 10.40
C THR A 81 42.50 15.95 9.43
N GLU A 82 42.99 16.18 8.21
CA GLU A 82 42.27 16.92 7.16
C GLU A 82 41.10 16.09 6.59
N ALA A 83 41.32 14.80 6.31
CA ALA A 83 40.28 13.93 5.79
C ALA A 83 39.08 13.80 6.75
N ARG A 84 39.32 13.81 8.07
CA ARG A 84 38.24 13.83 9.08
C ARG A 84 37.35 15.08 9.05
N GLN A 85 37.85 16.20 8.52
CA GLN A 85 37.05 17.43 8.41
C GLN A 85 36.11 17.39 7.19
N TRP A 86 36.42 16.57 6.19
CA TRP A 86 35.64 16.51 4.95
C TRP A 86 34.57 15.42 4.95
N PHE A 87 34.70 14.43 5.83
CA PHE A 87 33.80 13.27 5.91
C PHE A 87 33.21 13.11 7.32
N PRO A 88 31.88 12.98 7.46
CA PRO A 88 31.27 12.66 8.74
C PRO A 88 31.70 11.24 9.19
N ALA A 89 31.93 11.07 10.49
CA ALA A 89 32.61 9.88 11.05
C ALA A 89 31.94 8.53 10.75
N HIS A 90 30.65 8.53 10.44
CA HIS A 90 29.86 7.34 10.08
C HIS A 90 29.92 6.96 8.59
N ALA A 91 30.43 7.84 7.72
CA ALA A 91 30.35 7.64 6.26
C ALA A 91 31.66 7.10 5.67
N VAL A 92 32.78 7.20 6.40
CA VAL A 92 34.11 6.84 5.92
C VAL A 92 34.97 6.29 7.06
N HIS A 93 35.58 5.13 6.84
CA HIS A 93 36.61 4.57 7.71
C HIS A 93 37.99 5.09 7.30
N LEU A 94 38.64 5.85 8.19
CA LEU A 94 40.00 6.35 7.98
C LEU A 94 41.02 5.42 8.63
N ILE A 95 41.93 4.87 7.84
CA ILE A 95 42.98 3.96 8.29
C ILE A 95 44.35 4.61 8.07
N PRO A 96 45.09 5.01 9.12
CA PRO A 96 46.45 5.48 8.97
C PRO A 96 47.36 4.30 8.58
N VAL A 97 48.18 4.47 7.54
CA VAL A 97 49.09 3.43 7.04
C VAL A 97 50.53 3.92 7.07
N ASN A 98 51.42 3.09 7.61
CA ASN A 98 52.87 3.27 7.65
C ASN A 98 53.57 1.91 7.44
N ALA A 99 54.91 1.90 7.38
CA ALA A 99 55.67 0.68 7.13
C ALA A 99 55.47 -0.42 8.19
N GLU A 100 55.07 -0.07 9.41
CA GLU A 100 54.89 -0.99 10.53
C GLU A 100 53.51 -1.66 10.54
N ASN A 101 52.47 -0.96 10.07
CA ASN A 101 51.08 -1.42 10.15
C ASN A 101 50.46 -1.86 8.81
N ILE A 102 51.15 -1.65 7.69
CA ILE A 102 50.66 -1.99 6.34
C ILE A 102 50.36 -3.47 6.16
N ALA A 103 51.10 -4.34 6.85
CA ALA A 103 50.88 -5.78 6.84
C ALA A 103 49.56 -6.18 7.53
N CYS A 104 49.03 -5.36 8.44
CA CYS A 104 47.77 -5.61 9.15
C CYS A 104 46.55 -5.01 8.45
N LEU A 105 46.75 -4.25 7.35
CA LEU A 105 45.68 -3.59 6.62
C LEU A 105 44.60 -4.58 6.11
N PRO A 106 44.93 -5.74 5.51
CA PRO A 106 43.91 -6.68 5.03
C PRO A 106 42.94 -7.11 6.14
N GLY A 107 43.47 -7.50 7.30
CA GLY A 107 42.64 -7.91 8.45
C GLY A 107 41.72 -6.79 8.95
N ARG A 108 42.18 -5.53 8.95
CA ARG A 108 41.33 -4.38 9.30
C ARG A 108 40.21 -4.13 8.29
N ILE A 109 40.45 -4.39 7.00
CA ILE A 109 39.43 -4.29 5.96
C ILE A 109 38.38 -5.40 6.16
N GLU A 110 38.82 -6.63 6.44
CA GLU A 110 37.91 -7.74 6.73
C GLU A 110 37.02 -7.47 7.95
N GLU A 111 37.57 -6.89 9.02
CA GLU A 111 36.80 -6.47 10.20
C GLU A 111 35.70 -5.45 9.86
N ILE A 112 36.04 -4.43 9.06
CA ILE A 112 35.08 -3.39 8.65
C ILE A 112 33.98 -4.00 7.76
N VAL A 113 34.34 -4.85 6.80
CA VAL A 113 33.37 -5.54 5.94
C VAL A 113 32.49 -6.50 6.75
N ALA A 114 33.06 -7.20 7.73
CA ALA A 114 32.31 -8.08 8.61
C ALA A 114 31.30 -7.30 9.47
N LEU A 115 31.69 -6.14 10.00
CA LEU A 115 30.80 -5.27 10.77
C LEU A 115 29.66 -4.72 9.90
N ALA A 116 29.97 -4.21 8.71
CA ALA A 116 28.95 -3.72 7.78
C ALA A 116 27.98 -4.81 7.35
N ARG A 117 28.47 -6.03 7.08
CA ARG A 117 27.61 -7.20 6.81
C ARG A 117 26.75 -7.58 8.02
N PHE A 118 27.29 -7.47 9.23
CA PHE A 118 26.55 -7.75 10.46
C PHE A 118 25.42 -6.72 10.66
N GLU A 119 25.70 -5.43 10.50
CA GLU A 119 24.71 -4.35 10.54
C GLU A 119 23.63 -4.58 9.47
N GLN A 120 24.03 -4.84 8.22
CA GLN A 120 23.10 -5.12 7.12
C GLN A 120 22.23 -6.37 7.38
N ARG A 121 22.81 -7.44 7.91
CA ARG A 121 22.06 -8.65 8.31
C ARG A 121 21.09 -8.35 9.44
N THR A 122 21.50 -7.53 10.41
CA THR A 122 20.66 -7.14 11.56
C THR A 122 19.50 -6.26 11.10
N GLU A 123 19.71 -5.30 10.21
CA GLU A 123 18.65 -4.49 9.60
C GLU A 123 17.70 -5.32 8.75
N THR A 124 18.23 -6.21 7.92
CA THR A 124 17.43 -7.13 7.09
C THR A 124 16.61 -8.07 7.96
N GLN A 125 17.20 -8.55 9.06
CA GLN A 125 16.53 -9.44 10.01
C GLN A 125 15.48 -8.68 10.84
N ALA A 126 15.76 -7.44 11.24
CA ALA A 126 14.78 -6.57 11.90
C ALA A 126 13.60 -6.23 10.97
N LEU A 127 13.87 -6.00 9.68
CA LEU A 127 12.82 -5.85 8.67
C LEU A 127 12.01 -7.14 8.53
N ARG A 128 12.67 -8.30 8.46
CA ARG A 128 12.00 -9.60 8.38
C ARG A 128 11.18 -9.92 9.62
N GLU A 129 11.68 -9.59 10.81
CA GLU A 129 10.96 -9.73 12.08
C GLU A 129 9.78 -8.75 12.16
N ARG A 130 9.92 -7.51 11.68
CA ARG A 130 8.79 -6.56 11.54
C ARG A 130 7.74 -7.03 10.54
N LEU A 131 8.15 -7.58 9.39
CA LEU A 131 7.26 -8.20 8.40
C LEU A 131 6.53 -9.40 9.01
N LEU A 132 7.24 -10.26 9.74
CA LEU A 132 6.64 -11.40 10.43
C LEU A 132 5.71 -10.96 11.56
N GLN A 133 6.04 -9.91 12.31
CA GLN A 133 5.17 -9.34 13.34
C GLN A 133 3.91 -8.72 12.74
N MET A 134 3.99 -8.06 11.57
CA MET A 134 2.81 -7.62 10.84
C MET A 134 1.91 -8.79 10.43
N VAL A 135 2.47 -9.89 9.91
CA VAL A 135 1.70 -11.07 9.49
C VAL A 135 1.11 -11.83 10.69
N VAL A 136 1.89 -12.04 11.76
CA VAL A 136 1.47 -12.75 12.97
C VAL A 136 0.42 -11.94 13.76
N GLY A 137 0.57 -10.62 13.84
CA GLY A 137 -0.41 -9.73 14.47
C GLY A 137 -1.79 -9.73 13.80
N LEU A 138 -1.86 -10.16 12.54
CA LEU A 138 -3.06 -10.17 11.71
C LEU A 138 -3.60 -11.58 11.40
N THR A 139 -2.99 -12.61 11.99
CA THR A 139 -3.54 -13.97 11.90
C THR A 139 -4.95 -14.09 12.54
N PRO A 140 -5.28 -13.40 13.65
CA PRO A 140 -6.66 -13.38 14.17
C PRO A 140 -7.65 -12.62 13.26
N VAL A 141 -7.14 -11.72 12.42
CA VAL A 141 -7.91 -10.83 11.53
C VAL A 141 -8.40 -11.55 10.27
N LEU A 142 -7.59 -12.45 9.72
CA LEU A 142 -7.92 -13.22 8.51
C LEU A 142 -8.90 -14.37 8.79
N LEU A 143 -9.04 -14.77 10.05
CA LEU A 143 -9.85 -15.91 10.48
C LEU A 143 -11.19 -15.53 11.12
N ALA A 144 -11.39 -14.25 11.45
CA ALA A 144 -12.63 -13.80 12.07
C ALA A 144 -13.67 -13.50 10.99
N GLU A 145 -14.71 -14.32 10.92
CA GLU A 145 -16.02 -13.78 10.53
C GLU A 145 -16.30 -12.57 11.46
N PHE A 146 -16.69 -11.41 10.90
CA PHE A 146 -17.30 -10.21 11.54
C PHE A 146 -16.50 -8.87 11.61
N ASP A 147 -17.31 -7.80 11.48
CA ASP A 147 -17.11 -6.33 11.53
C ASP A 147 -15.87 -5.73 10.82
N LEU A 148 -16.05 -5.40 9.54
CA LEU A 148 -15.07 -4.69 8.71
C LEU A 148 -14.63 -3.36 9.34
N ASP A 149 -15.53 -2.61 9.98
CA ASP A 149 -15.16 -1.31 10.55
C ASP A 149 -14.23 -1.49 11.77
N ALA A 150 -14.47 -2.52 12.60
CA ALA A 150 -13.60 -2.86 13.72
C ALA A 150 -12.20 -3.28 13.25
N LEU A 151 -12.13 -4.02 12.15
CA LEU A 151 -10.86 -4.41 11.54
C LEU A 151 -10.09 -3.20 10.99
N LEU A 152 -10.74 -2.36 10.19
CA LEU A 152 -10.10 -1.18 9.61
C LEU A 152 -9.63 -0.22 10.70
N GLN A 153 -10.41 -0.07 11.77
CA GLN A 153 -10.01 0.67 12.97
C GLN A 153 -8.72 0.11 13.57
N ARG A 154 -8.64 -1.21 13.76
CA ARG A 154 -7.45 -1.85 14.32
C ARG A 154 -6.21 -1.70 13.44
N ILE A 155 -6.37 -1.76 12.12
CA ILE A 155 -5.25 -1.54 11.19
C ILE A 155 -4.64 -0.14 11.38
N VAL A 156 -5.46 0.89 11.54
CA VAL A 156 -4.97 2.26 11.80
C VAL A 156 -4.26 2.35 13.15
N GLU A 157 -4.80 1.72 14.19
CA GLU A 157 -4.17 1.67 15.52
C GLU A 157 -2.79 1.04 15.48
N GLU A 158 -2.65 -0.07 14.76
CA GLU A 158 -1.36 -0.76 14.58
C GLU A 158 -0.38 0.07 13.76
N ALA A 159 -0.86 0.73 12.69
CA ALA A 159 -0.04 1.62 11.87
C ALA A 159 0.53 2.79 12.70
N VAL A 160 -0.32 3.51 13.45
CA VAL A 160 0.12 4.62 14.31
C VAL A 160 1.05 4.14 15.42
N ARG A 161 0.84 2.94 15.97
CA ARG A 161 1.70 2.41 17.03
C ARG A 161 3.09 1.99 16.53
N LEU A 162 3.17 1.47 15.31
CA LEU A 162 4.39 0.81 14.79
C LEU A 162 5.23 1.69 13.88
N ILE A 163 4.61 2.68 13.22
CA ILE A 163 5.32 3.66 12.40
C ILE A 163 5.89 4.73 13.33
N PRO A 164 7.21 4.94 13.37
CA PRO A 164 7.79 6.06 14.09
C PRO A 164 7.19 7.38 13.60
N HIS A 165 7.20 8.41 14.45
CA HIS A 165 6.69 9.75 14.12
C HIS A 165 5.17 9.87 13.84
N ALA A 166 4.44 8.75 13.74
CA ALA A 166 2.98 8.76 13.63
C ALA A 166 2.33 9.04 15.00
N GLU A 167 1.58 10.13 15.07
CA GLU A 167 0.86 10.58 16.28
C GLU A 167 -0.67 10.54 16.09
N GLY A 168 -1.11 10.56 14.83
CA GLY A 168 -2.50 10.38 14.41
C GLY A 168 -2.58 9.56 13.14
N GLY A 169 -3.79 9.12 12.79
CA GLY A 169 -4.00 8.41 11.53
C GLY A 169 -5.47 8.19 11.21
N SER A 170 -5.73 7.99 9.93
CA SER A 170 -7.08 7.73 9.45
C SER A 170 -7.11 6.79 8.25
N LEU A 171 -8.15 5.96 8.17
CA LEU A 171 -8.43 5.11 7.02
C LEU A 171 -9.78 5.47 6.45
N LEU A 172 -9.80 5.78 5.16
CA LEU A 172 -10.99 6.17 4.43
C LEU A 172 -11.30 5.20 3.31
N LEU A 173 -12.59 4.89 3.12
CA LEU A 173 -13.08 4.08 2.01
C LEU A 173 -13.88 4.92 1.03
N LYS A 174 -13.79 4.56 -0.25
CA LYS A 174 -14.54 5.17 -1.32
C LYS A 174 -16.01 4.70 -1.29
N GLU A 175 -16.93 5.65 -1.19
CA GLU A 175 -18.40 5.48 -1.18
C GLU A 175 -19.01 6.51 -2.14
N ASP A 176 -19.70 6.05 -3.20
CA ASP A 176 -20.41 6.91 -4.17
C ASP A 176 -19.57 8.07 -4.77
N GLY A 177 -18.24 7.89 -4.85
CA GLY A 177 -17.32 8.88 -5.39
C GLY A 177 -16.58 9.71 -4.34
N ASP A 178 -17.09 9.74 -3.11
CA ASP A 178 -16.49 10.40 -1.96
C ASP A 178 -15.79 9.41 -1.02
N PHE A 179 -15.16 9.91 0.03
CA PHE A 179 -14.37 9.12 0.98
C PHE A 179 -14.91 9.24 2.41
N ALA A 180 -15.25 8.10 3.00
CA ALA A 180 -15.79 7.97 4.34
C ALA A 180 -14.74 7.46 5.33
N PHE A 181 -14.64 8.09 6.50
CA PHE A 181 -13.76 7.61 7.56
C PHE A 181 -14.27 6.30 8.16
N ARG A 182 -13.45 5.25 8.08
CA ARG A 182 -13.72 3.93 8.68
C ARG A 182 -12.83 3.64 9.88
N GLY A 183 -11.58 4.12 9.88
CA GLY A 183 -10.65 4.05 11.02
C GLY A 183 -10.12 5.44 11.40
N LEU A 184 -9.97 5.70 12.70
CA LEU A 184 -9.48 6.98 13.25
C LEU A 184 -8.63 6.76 14.50
N VAL A 185 -7.47 7.39 14.57
CA VAL A 185 -6.60 7.44 15.75
C VAL A 185 -6.09 8.87 15.94
N GLY A 186 -6.13 9.39 17.16
CA GLY A 186 -5.69 10.76 17.46
C GLY A 186 -6.72 11.86 17.12
N TYR A 187 -7.93 11.48 16.68
CA TYR A 187 -9.00 12.38 16.23
C TYR A 187 -10.35 12.09 16.87
N ASP A 188 -11.29 13.03 16.76
CA ASP A 188 -12.65 12.86 17.26
C ASP A 188 -13.48 11.95 16.34
N VAL A 189 -14.21 11.00 16.93
CA VAL A 189 -15.04 10.02 16.22
C VAL A 189 -16.11 10.65 15.32
N ARG A 190 -16.52 11.90 15.60
CA ARG A 190 -17.47 12.65 14.77
C ARG A 190 -16.98 12.86 13.34
N LEU A 191 -15.68 12.71 13.05
CA LEU A 191 -15.19 12.68 11.67
C LEU A 191 -15.84 11.55 10.83
N LYS A 192 -16.30 10.45 11.43
CA LYS A 192 -17.00 9.36 10.71
C LYS A 192 -18.29 9.81 10.00
N THR A 193 -18.90 10.92 10.42
CA THR A 193 -20.09 11.48 9.75
C THR A 193 -19.73 12.29 8.51
N LEU A 194 -18.45 12.62 8.31
CA LEU A 194 -17.98 13.43 7.20
C LEU A 194 -17.75 12.55 5.95
N ARG A 195 -17.88 13.18 4.78
CA ARG A 195 -17.49 12.60 3.49
C ARG A 195 -16.54 13.58 2.80
N LEU A 196 -15.34 13.10 2.46
CA LEU A 196 -14.33 13.90 1.79
C LEU A 196 -14.47 13.76 0.27
N PRO A 197 -14.41 14.87 -0.51
CA PRO A 197 -14.56 14.80 -1.95
C PRO A 197 -13.44 13.98 -2.60
N GLY A 198 -13.78 13.16 -3.59
CA GLY A 198 -12.78 12.39 -4.34
C GLY A 198 -12.05 13.14 -5.45
N GLY A 199 -12.44 14.39 -5.73
CA GLY A 199 -11.89 15.21 -6.83
C GLY A 199 -10.64 16.01 -6.49
N THR A 200 -9.89 15.67 -5.44
CA THR A 200 -8.73 16.46 -5.00
C THR A 200 -7.44 16.04 -5.74
N PRO A 201 -6.45 16.94 -5.91
CA PRO A 201 -5.17 16.61 -6.55
C PRO A 201 -4.42 15.46 -5.85
N PHE A 202 -4.48 15.44 -4.52
CA PHE A 202 -3.94 14.37 -3.69
C PHE A 202 -4.59 13.01 -4.03
N VAL A 203 -5.92 12.94 -4.13
CA VAL A 203 -6.61 11.69 -4.50
C VAL A 203 -6.24 11.23 -5.91
N ALA A 204 -5.97 12.16 -6.83
CA ALA A 204 -5.51 11.81 -8.17
C ALA A 204 -4.13 11.12 -8.17
N ALA A 205 -3.23 11.48 -7.24
CA ALA A 205 -1.95 10.78 -7.06
C ALA A 205 -2.14 9.37 -6.48
N LEU A 206 -3.01 9.24 -5.47
CA LEU A 206 -3.38 7.94 -4.90
C LEU A 206 -4.00 6.99 -5.95
N GLN A 207 -4.78 7.51 -6.90
CA GLN A 207 -5.33 6.71 -8.00
C GLN A 207 -4.26 6.14 -8.92
N ARG A 208 -3.08 6.77 -9.02
CA ARG A 208 -1.93 6.26 -9.77
C ARG A 208 -1.09 5.27 -8.97
N GLY A 209 -1.42 5.02 -7.70
CA GLY A 209 -0.66 4.12 -6.82
C GLY A 209 0.52 4.78 -6.13
N GLU A 210 0.59 6.11 -6.14
CA GLU A 210 1.64 6.88 -5.51
C GLU A 210 1.28 7.14 -4.04
N SER A 211 2.23 6.90 -3.12
CA SER A 211 2.14 7.47 -1.77
C SER A 211 2.42 8.97 -1.85
N VAL A 212 1.80 9.74 -0.97
CA VAL A 212 1.91 11.21 -0.99
C VAL A 212 2.29 11.70 0.39
N HIS A 213 3.32 12.54 0.44
CA HIS A 213 3.70 13.31 1.61
C HIS A 213 3.09 14.71 1.48
N LEU A 214 2.37 15.14 2.51
CA LEU A 214 1.64 16.40 2.53
C LEU A 214 2.08 17.20 3.75
N HIS A 215 2.73 18.33 3.49
CA HIS A 215 3.10 19.27 4.53
C HIS A 215 1.93 20.22 4.81
N ARG A 216 1.42 20.23 6.05
CA ARG A 216 0.30 21.08 6.51
C ARG A 216 -0.91 21.03 5.56
N ILE A 217 -1.50 19.84 5.44
CA ILE A 217 -2.56 19.48 4.48
C ILE A 217 -3.68 20.54 4.32
N VAL A 218 -4.15 21.17 5.40
CA VAL A 218 -5.23 22.17 5.33
C VAL A 218 -4.76 23.57 4.92
N GLN A 219 -3.47 23.89 5.04
CA GLN A 219 -2.94 25.20 4.62
C GLN A 219 -2.68 25.27 3.11
N GLN A 220 -2.19 24.18 2.51
CA GLN A 220 -1.95 24.13 1.07
C GLN A 220 -3.24 23.93 0.26
N ASP A 221 -4.14 23.06 0.71
CA ASP A 221 -5.34 22.65 -0.04
C ASP A 221 -6.65 23.30 0.44
N ARG A 222 -6.57 24.41 1.19
CA ARG A 222 -7.73 25.12 1.75
C ARG A 222 -8.78 25.54 0.70
N LYS A 223 -8.39 25.64 -0.57
CA LYS A 223 -9.26 26.00 -1.70
C LYS A 223 -9.97 24.79 -2.34
N VAL A 224 -9.53 23.58 -2.05
CA VAL A 224 -10.03 22.34 -2.67
C VAL A 224 -11.22 21.77 -1.88
N PHE A 225 -11.26 21.97 -0.56
CA PHE A 225 -12.34 21.49 0.29
C PHE A 225 -13.46 22.54 0.47
N PRO A 226 -14.74 22.13 0.43
CA PRO A 226 -15.86 22.98 0.81
C PRO A 226 -15.68 23.58 2.22
N PRO A 227 -16.09 24.85 2.47
CA PRO A 227 -15.90 25.51 3.77
C PRO A 227 -16.46 24.75 4.97
N GLN A 228 -17.57 24.04 4.77
CA GLN A 228 -18.20 23.21 5.81
C GLN A 228 -17.33 22.02 6.23
N ILE A 229 -16.66 21.40 5.24
CA ILE A 229 -15.73 20.29 5.47
C ILE A 229 -14.49 20.80 6.19
N VAL A 230 -13.94 21.94 5.75
CA VAL A 230 -12.79 22.58 6.43
C VAL A 230 -13.12 22.88 7.89
N ALA A 231 -14.28 23.46 8.17
CA ALA A 231 -14.71 23.75 9.54
C ALA A 231 -14.86 22.49 10.40
N ALA A 232 -15.39 21.40 9.83
CA ALA A 232 -15.49 20.12 10.52
C ALA A 232 -14.11 19.51 10.81
N LEU A 233 -13.20 19.55 9.83
CA LEU A 233 -11.81 19.08 9.98
C LEU A 233 -11.05 19.89 11.04
N GLN A 234 -11.21 21.22 11.08
CA GLN A 234 -10.65 22.09 12.13
C GLN A 234 -11.20 21.72 13.51
N LYS A 235 -12.51 21.48 13.61
CA LYS A 235 -13.16 21.24 14.90
C LYS A 235 -12.90 19.84 15.47
N TYR A 236 -12.77 18.83 14.61
CA TYR A 236 -12.78 17.42 15.02
C TYR A 236 -11.50 16.65 14.64
N GLY A 237 -10.72 17.17 13.68
CA GLY A 237 -9.56 16.47 13.11
C GLY A 237 -8.21 17.08 13.43
N ARG A 238 -8.12 18.07 14.32
CA ARG A 238 -6.85 18.70 14.75
C ARG A 238 -5.95 19.11 13.58
N VAL A 239 -6.54 19.43 12.44
CA VAL A 239 -5.82 19.65 11.18
C VAL A 239 -4.91 20.88 11.17
N GLU A 240 -5.03 21.75 12.17
CA GLU A 240 -4.12 22.88 12.37
C GLU A 240 -2.84 22.48 13.11
N GLU A 241 -2.86 21.34 13.80
CA GLU A 241 -1.72 20.76 14.51
C GLU A 241 -0.93 19.78 13.63
N ILE A 242 -1.52 19.30 12.51
CA ILE A 242 -0.86 18.39 11.58
C ILE A 242 0.24 19.14 10.82
N GLU A 243 1.48 18.74 11.06
CA GLU A 243 2.66 19.27 10.38
C GLU A 243 2.97 18.46 9.12
N GLU A 244 2.94 17.13 9.21
CA GLU A 244 3.19 16.23 8.10
C GLU A 244 2.17 15.08 8.04
N THR A 245 1.67 14.77 6.85
CA THR A 245 0.82 13.61 6.58
C THR A 245 1.48 12.73 5.54
N LEU A 246 1.58 11.43 5.83
CA LEU A 246 1.89 10.41 4.84
C LEU A 246 0.61 9.64 4.51
N ALA A 247 0.28 9.58 3.22
CA ALA A 247 -0.90 8.92 2.72
C ALA A 247 -0.55 7.85 1.66
N THR A 248 -1.15 6.67 1.77
CA THR A 248 -0.96 5.56 0.84
C THR A 248 -2.31 5.02 0.35
N PRO A 249 -2.42 4.59 -0.91
CA PRO A 249 -3.68 4.12 -1.47
C PRO A 249 -3.99 2.67 -1.09
N LEU A 250 -5.29 2.35 -0.99
CA LEU A 250 -5.81 0.98 -0.95
C LEU A 250 -6.24 0.62 -2.36
N LEU A 251 -5.37 -0.06 -3.11
CA LEU A 251 -5.61 -0.41 -4.52
C LEU A 251 -5.92 -1.89 -4.70
N PHE A 252 -7.01 -2.20 -5.38
CA PHE A 252 -7.30 -3.55 -5.84
C PHE A 252 -7.56 -3.55 -7.34
N ALA A 253 -6.82 -4.38 -8.10
CA ALA A 253 -6.94 -4.48 -9.55
C ALA A 253 -6.91 -3.11 -10.29
N GLY A 254 -6.06 -2.18 -9.82
CA GLY A 254 -5.94 -0.83 -10.38
C GLY A 254 -7.06 0.14 -9.98
N GLN A 255 -8.01 -0.28 -9.14
CA GLN A 255 -9.07 0.57 -8.63
C GLN A 255 -8.75 1.06 -7.21
N LEU A 256 -8.87 2.37 -7.00
CA LEU A 256 -8.78 2.98 -5.67
C LEU A 256 -10.04 2.66 -4.83
N LEU A 257 -9.84 1.85 -3.79
CA LEU A 257 -10.87 1.47 -2.82
C LEU A 257 -10.96 2.44 -1.65
N GLY A 258 -9.88 3.17 -1.37
CA GLY A 258 -9.70 3.95 -0.16
C GLY A 258 -8.26 4.45 -0.03
N TYR A 259 -7.94 5.09 1.08
CA TYR A 259 -6.56 5.42 1.43
C TYR A 259 -6.35 5.38 2.94
N LEU A 260 -5.11 5.12 3.35
CA LEU A 260 -4.65 5.09 4.73
C LEU A 260 -3.68 6.25 4.92
N THR A 261 -3.78 6.93 6.06
CA THR A 261 -2.97 8.08 6.43
C THR A 261 -2.39 7.90 7.82
N VAL A 262 -1.19 8.42 8.02
CA VAL A 262 -0.61 8.74 9.33
C VAL A 262 -0.15 10.18 9.33
N ASP A 263 -0.23 10.79 10.51
CA ASP A 263 0.00 12.22 10.70
C ASP A 263 0.97 12.43 11.86
N SER A 264 1.91 13.36 11.67
CA SER A 264 2.79 13.88 12.71
C SER A 264 2.31 15.28 13.12
N PHE A 265 2.24 15.53 14.42
CA PHE A 265 1.96 16.86 14.98
C PHE A 265 3.26 17.60 15.33
N THR A 266 4.40 16.94 15.16
CA THR A 266 5.70 17.47 15.56
C THR A 266 6.36 18.23 14.41
N ALA A 267 6.63 19.52 14.64
CA ALA A 267 7.23 20.39 13.64
C ALA A 267 8.62 19.90 13.18
N GLY A 268 8.81 19.85 11.86
CA GLY A 268 10.07 19.47 11.22
C GLY A 268 10.31 17.96 11.12
N GLN A 269 9.35 17.12 11.53
CA GLN A 269 9.39 15.69 11.24
C GLN A 269 8.87 15.40 9.83
N THR A 270 9.49 14.41 9.18
CA THR A 270 9.10 13.90 7.86
C THR A 270 9.16 12.38 7.90
N PHE A 271 8.26 11.72 7.20
CA PHE A 271 8.30 10.26 7.09
C PHE A 271 9.40 9.83 6.10
N ASP A 272 10.23 8.89 6.52
CA ASP A 272 11.29 8.32 5.69
C ASP A 272 10.77 7.20 4.77
N PRO A 273 11.57 6.70 3.82
CA PRO A 273 11.14 5.62 2.91
C PRO A 273 10.79 4.30 3.60
N VAL A 274 11.38 3.98 4.75
CA VAL A 274 11.09 2.76 5.52
C VAL A 274 9.73 2.88 6.20
N GLU A 275 9.40 4.08 6.69
CA GLU A 275 8.10 4.41 7.27
C GLU A 275 6.99 4.37 6.22
N GLU A 276 7.27 4.91 5.02
CA GLU A 276 6.39 4.80 3.87
C GLU A 276 6.11 3.35 3.48
N GLU A 277 7.16 2.53 3.39
CA GLU A 277 7.03 1.11 3.10
C GLU A 277 6.22 0.38 4.21
N GLY A 278 6.46 0.72 5.47
CA GLY A 278 5.67 0.25 6.60
C GLY A 278 4.17 0.55 6.44
N LEU A 279 3.81 1.80 6.12
CA LEU A 279 2.43 2.19 5.91
C LEU A 279 1.78 1.47 4.73
N ARG A 280 2.51 1.29 3.62
CA ARG A 280 2.04 0.55 2.45
C ARG A 280 1.67 -0.90 2.79
N HIS A 281 2.38 -1.54 3.71
CA HIS A 281 2.02 -2.88 4.16
C HIS A 281 0.66 -2.90 4.86
N PHE A 282 0.39 -1.95 5.77
CA PHE A 282 -0.92 -1.83 6.41
C PHE A 282 -2.05 -1.55 5.41
N ALA A 283 -1.80 -0.73 4.39
CA ALA A 283 -2.76 -0.48 3.32
C ALA A 283 -3.04 -1.72 2.47
N ALA A 284 -2.03 -2.53 2.18
CA ALA A 284 -2.19 -3.81 1.49
C ALA A 284 -3.06 -4.78 2.32
N LEU A 285 -2.87 -4.81 3.64
CA LEU A 285 -3.67 -5.63 4.55
C LEU A 285 -5.13 -5.21 4.59
N ALA A 286 -5.40 -3.90 4.68
CA ALA A 286 -6.75 -3.36 4.56
C ALA A 286 -7.38 -3.69 3.21
N THR A 287 -6.61 -3.61 2.13
CA THR A 287 -7.06 -3.97 0.78
C THR A 287 -7.48 -5.44 0.69
N ILE A 288 -6.69 -6.37 1.24
CA ILE A 288 -7.02 -7.80 1.26
C ILE A 288 -8.29 -8.05 2.07
N ALA A 289 -8.41 -7.44 3.25
CA ALA A 289 -9.58 -7.55 4.10
C ALA A 289 -10.87 -7.05 3.41
N LEU A 290 -10.78 -5.92 2.70
CA LEU A 290 -11.88 -5.37 1.91
C LEU A 290 -12.29 -6.32 0.78
N HIS A 291 -11.32 -6.91 0.09
CA HIS A 291 -11.58 -7.86 -0.99
C HIS A 291 -12.27 -9.12 -0.46
N ASN A 292 -11.76 -9.72 0.61
CA ASN A 292 -12.33 -10.92 1.22
C ASN A 292 -13.75 -10.67 1.72
N THR A 293 -14.00 -9.52 2.35
CA THR A 293 -15.33 -9.14 2.84
C THR A 293 -16.32 -8.99 1.69
N ARG A 294 -15.92 -8.35 0.58
CA ARG A 294 -16.77 -8.22 -0.62
C ARG A 294 -17.10 -9.58 -1.23
N LEU A 295 -16.12 -10.48 -1.31
CA LEU A 295 -16.33 -11.82 -1.84
C LEU A 295 -17.30 -12.63 -0.96
N LEU A 296 -17.11 -12.57 0.36
CA LEU A 296 -18.00 -13.23 1.33
C LEU A 296 -19.43 -12.68 1.26
N LEU A 297 -19.60 -11.36 1.16
CA LEU A 297 -20.92 -10.74 1.01
C LEU A 297 -21.60 -11.14 -0.29
N ALA A 298 -20.86 -11.20 -1.40
CA ALA A 298 -21.38 -11.66 -2.68
C ALA A 298 -21.80 -13.14 -2.64
N GLU A 299 -21.01 -13.99 -1.99
CA GLU A 299 -21.33 -15.41 -1.80
C GLU A 299 -22.57 -15.59 -0.93
N LYS A 300 -22.67 -14.89 0.20
CA LYS A 300 -23.87 -14.88 1.06
C LYS A 300 -25.11 -14.40 0.33
N GLN A 301 -25.01 -13.34 -0.49
CA GLN A 301 -26.13 -12.85 -1.31
C GLN A 301 -26.56 -13.86 -2.36
N ALA A 302 -25.61 -14.46 -3.10
CA ALA A 302 -25.89 -15.48 -4.09
C ALA A 302 -26.54 -16.72 -3.46
N ARG A 303 -26.06 -17.13 -2.27
CA ARG A 303 -26.63 -18.23 -1.51
C ARG A 303 -28.05 -17.92 -1.02
N ALA A 304 -28.28 -16.75 -0.44
CA ALA A 304 -29.63 -16.34 0.00
C ALA A 304 -30.62 -16.31 -1.18
N LEU A 305 -30.18 -15.83 -2.34
CA LEU A 305 -30.98 -15.87 -3.57
C LEU A 305 -31.28 -17.31 -3.99
N ALA A 306 -30.27 -18.20 -4.01
CA ALA A 306 -30.46 -19.60 -4.36
C ALA A 306 -31.39 -20.34 -3.39
N GLU A 307 -31.25 -20.10 -2.08
CA GLU A 307 -32.14 -20.66 -1.04
C GLU A 307 -33.58 -20.16 -1.22
N THR A 308 -33.76 -18.88 -1.54
CA THR A 308 -35.10 -18.30 -1.84
C THR A 308 -35.72 -18.98 -3.07
N ILE A 309 -34.95 -19.12 -4.16
CA ILE A 309 -35.38 -19.82 -5.38
C ILE A 309 -35.74 -21.28 -5.09
N GLN A 310 -34.92 -21.97 -4.29
CA GLN A 310 -35.17 -23.37 -3.93
C GLN A 310 -36.44 -23.52 -3.07
N GLN A 311 -36.65 -22.64 -2.10
CA GLN A 311 -37.87 -22.63 -1.27
C GLN A 311 -39.12 -22.39 -2.11
N ILE A 312 -39.06 -21.44 -3.06
CA ILE A 312 -40.13 -21.21 -4.03
C ILE A 312 -40.38 -22.50 -4.83
N GLY A 313 -39.35 -23.08 -5.45
CA GLY A 313 -39.48 -24.32 -6.24
C GLY A 313 -40.05 -25.51 -5.45
N ALA A 314 -39.62 -25.69 -4.20
CA ALA A 314 -40.14 -26.75 -3.31
C ALA A 314 -41.62 -26.51 -2.95
N THR A 315 -42.01 -25.25 -2.70
CA THR A 315 -43.40 -24.89 -2.38
C THR A 315 -44.33 -25.07 -3.59
N LEU A 316 -43.84 -24.79 -4.79
CA LEU A 316 -44.57 -24.97 -6.04
C LEU A 316 -44.77 -26.45 -6.37
N THR A 317 -43.76 -27.30 -6.12
CA THR A 317 -43.84 -28.75 -6.38
C THR A 317 -44.61 -29.54 -5.32
N ALA A 318 -44.79 -28.99 -4.11
CA ALA A 318 -45.55 -29.61 -3.03
C ALA A 318 -47.08 -29.52 -3.20
N THR A 319 -47.58 -28.72 -4.16
CA THR A 319 -49.00 -28.46 -4.35
C THR A 319 -49.45 -29.02 -5.70
N LEU A 320 -50.42 -29.96 -5.71
CA LEU A 320 -51.05 -30.48 -6.95
C LEU A 320 -52.12 -29.53 -7.52
N ASP A 321 -52.36 -28.39 -6.85
CA ASP A 321 -53.30 -27.35 -7.26
C ASP A 321 -52.59 -26.27 -8.09
N LEU A 322 -52.76 -26.36 -9.41
CA LEU A 322 -52.15 -25.46 -10.39
C LEU A 322 -52.50 -23.98 -10.11
N GLU A 323 -53.70 -23.69 -9.62
CA GLU A 323 -54.14 -22.32 -9.35
C GLU A 323 -53.34 -21.70 -8.20
N ALA A 324 -53.16 -22.44 -7.11
CA ALA A 324 -52.35 -22.02 -5.97
C ALA A 324 -50.85 -21.90 -6.31
N VAL A 325 -50.36 -22.70 -7.25
CA VAL A 325 -48.99 -22.62 -7.76
C VAL A 325 -48.78 -21.34 -8.56
N LEU A 326 -49.71 -20.99 -9.45
CA LEU A 326 -49.64 -19.78 -10.28
C LEU A 326 -49.70 -18.49 -9.44
N ASP A 327 -50.54 -18.44 -8.40
CA ASP A 327 -50.60 -17.30 -7.48
C ASP A 327 -49.29 -17.08 -6.72
N ARG A 328 -48.69 -18.17 -6.21
CA ARG A 328 -47.41 -18.13 -5.50
C ARG A 328 -46.25 -17.74 -6.41
N LEU A 329 -46.26 -18.14 -7.68
CA LEU A 329 -45.26 -17.73 -8.66
C LEU A 329 -45.26 -16.22 -8.87
N LEU A 330 -46.44 -15.62 -9.05
CA LEU A 330 -46.56 -14.18 -9.19
C LEU A 330 -46.13 -13.46 -7.90
N GLU A 331 -46.54 -13.94 -6.73
CA GLU A 331 -46.09 -13.35 -5.45
C GLU A 331 -44.56 -13.40 -5.28
N ALA A 332 -43.94 -14.52 -5.60
CA ALA A 332 -42.48 -14.66 -5.58
C ALA A 332 -41.79 -13.73 -6.57
N LEU A 333 -42.33 -13.56 -7.79
CA LEU A 333 -41.79 -12.67 -8.81
C LEU A 333 -41.75 -11.21 -8.33
N PHE A 334 -42.83 -10.74 -7.72
CA PHE A 334 -42.92 -9.38 -7.18
C PHE A 334 -41.99 -9.15 -5.97
N HIS A 335 -41.62 -10.20 -5.24
CA HIS A 335 -40.63 -10.11 -4.17
C HIS A 335 -39.18 -10.09 -4.67
N LEU A 336 -38.90 -10.77 -5.78
CA LEU A 336 -37.53 -10.92 -6.33
C LEU A 336 -37.17 -9.82 -7.31
N THR A 337 -38.17 -9.24 -7.99
CA THR A 337 -37.96 -8.24 -9.04
C THR A 337 -38.86 -7.02 -8.82
N PRO A 338 -38.33 -5.80 -9.01
CA PRO A 338 -39.15 -4.60 -9.02
C PRO A 338 -39.96 -4.56 -10.32
N CYS A 339 -41.16 -5.16 -10.29
CA CYS A 339 -42.14 -5.12 -11.37
C CYS A 339 -43.44 -4.50 -10.87
N ASP A 340 -44.09 -3.68 -11.71
CA ASP A 340 -45.37 -3.05 -11.38
C ASP A 340 -46.58 -3.92 -11.75
N ALA A 341 -46.44 -4.76 -12.78
CA ALA A 341 -47.44 -5.73 -13.23
C ALA A 341 -46.75 -6.96 -13.84
N ALA A 342 -47.37 -8.14 -13.69
CA ALA A 342 -46.92 -9.37 -14.35
C ALA A 342 -48.09 -10.35 -14.56
N ASP A 343 -48.00 -11.15 -15.61
CA ASP A 343 -48.94 -12.22 -15.93
C ASP A 343 -48.21 -13.54 -16.25
N ILE A 344 -48.95 -14.64 -16.17
CA ILE A 344 -48.50 -15.97 -16.56
C ILE A 344 -49.42 -16.46 -17.67
N MET A 345 -48.82 -16.87 -18.79
CA MET A 345 -49.53 -17.48 -19.92
C MET A 345 -49.20 -18.97 -20.03
N LEU A 346 -50.22 -19.80 -20.27
CA LEU A 346 -50.02 -21.19 -20.70
C LEU A 346 -50.13 -21.28 -22.21
N VAL A 347 -49.21 -22.02 -22.82
CA VAL A 347 -49.17 -22.24 -24.27
C VAL A 347 -49.69 -23.64 -24.58
N GLU A 348 -50.79 -23.70 -25.33
CA GLU A 348 -51.36 -24.96 -25.81
C GLU A 348 -51.75 -24.83 -27.28
N ALA A 349 -51.43 -25.84 -28.09
CA ALA A 349 -51.82 -25.94 -29.50
C ALA A 349 -51.52 -24.70 -30.39
N GLY A 350 -50.52 -23.88 -30.04
CA GLY A 350 -50.13 -22.68 -30.79
C GLY A 350 -50.79 -21.37 -30.33
N GLU A 351 -51.56 -21.41 -29.25
CA GLU A 351 -52.20 -20.27 -28.61
C GLU A 351 -51.65 -20.08 -27.19
N ALA A 352 -51.34 -18.85 -26.81
CA ALA A 352 -50.96 -18.48 -25.45
C ALA A 352 -52.18 -17.90 -24.73
N THR A 353 -52.50 -18.42 -23.55
CA THR A 353 -53.66 -17.98 -22.77
C THR A 353 -53.21 -17.43 -21.43
N ILE A 354 -53.63 -16.22 -21.08
CA ILE A 354 -53.38 -15.67 -19.73
C ILE A 354 -54.15 -16.50 -18.72
N VAL A 355 -53.43 -17.15 -17.81
CA VAL A 355 -54.02 -17.97 -16.75
C VAL A 355 -53.96 -17.29 -15.38
N ARG A 356 -53.05 -16.35 -15.18
CA ARG A 356 -52.91 -15.57 -13.93
C ARG A 356 -52.32 -14.20 -14.20
N GLN A 357 -52.69 -13.20 -13.41
CA GLN A 357 -52.16 -11.84 -13.54
C GLN A 357 -52.17 -11.11 -12.18
N ARG A 358 -51.31 -10.10 -12.03
CA ARG A 358 -51.22 -9.23 -10.85
C ARG A 358 -50.65 -7.86 -11.22
N GLY A 359 -51.11 -6.78 -10.58
CA GLY A 359 -50.56 -5.42 -10.70
C GLY A 359 -51.13 -4.57 -11.84
N TYR A 360 -51.92 -5.16 -12.75
CA TYR A 360 -52.54 -4.45 -13.87
C TYR A 360 -53.66 -3.49 -13.44
N GLU A 361 -54.24 -3.69 -12.26
CA GLU A 361 -55.23 -2.81 -11.65
C GLU A 361 -54.71 -1.37 -11.47
N ARG A 362 -53.40 -1.21 -11.24
CA ARG A 362 -52.73 0.09 -11.10
C ARG A 362 -52.73 0.90 -12.40
N PHE A 363 -52.94 0.24 -13.54
CA PHE A 363 -52.98 0.83 -14.87
C PHE A 363 -54.43 1.00 -15.38
N GLY A 364 -55.43 0.80 -14.52
CA GLY A 364 -56.84 0.96 -14.87
C GLY A 364 -57.48 -0.27 -15.52
N TYR A 365 -56.77 -1.40 -15.58
CA TYR A 365 -57.32 -2.68 -16.02
C TYR A 365 -57.94 -3.41 -14.83
N THR A 366 -59.24 -3.19 -14.58
CA THR A 366 -59.98 -3.78 -13.45
C THR A 366 -60.71 -5.07 -13.79
N GLU A 367 -60.89 -5.39 -15.07
CA GLU A 367 -61.43 -6.69 -15.51
C GLU A 367 -60.31 -7.74 -15.58
N THR A 368 -60.62 -8.98 -15.19
CA THR A 368 -59.66 -10.09 -15.27
C THR A 368 -59.33 -10.41 -16.72
N ALA A 369 -58.07 -10.26 -17.12
CA ALA A 369 -57.56 -10.67 -18.43
C ALA A 369 -57.38 -12.20 -18.55
N GLN A 370 -57.77 -12.95 -17.51
CA GLN A 370 -57.74 -14.41 -17.52
C GLN A 370 -58.63 -14.96 -18.65
N GLY A 371 -58.07 -15.88 -19.44
CA GLY A 371 -58.75 -16.47 -20.59
C GLY A 371 -58.62 -15.66 -21.88
N ILE A 372 -57.87 -14.55 -21.91
CA ILE A 372 -57.49 -13.92 -23.19
C ILE A 372 -56.48 -14.82 -23.90
N HIS A 373 -56.76 -15.11 -25.17
CA HIS A 373 -55.95 -15.96 -26.04
C HIS A 373 -55.18 -15.12 -27.06
N PHE A 374 -53.91 -15.47 -27.27
CA PHE A 374 -53.01 -14.84 -28.23
C PHE A 374 -52.46 -15.90 -29.19
N PRO A 375 -52.68 -15.75 -30.51
CA PRO A 375 -52.08 -16.64 -31.49
C PRO A 375 -50.58 -16.37 -31.57
N LEU A 376 -49.75 -17.38 -31.26
CA LEU A 376 -48.29 -17.20 -31.22
C LEU A 376 -47.70 -16.75 -32.56
N ARG A 377 -48.29 -17.19 -33.67
CA ARG A 377 -47.83 -16.82 -35.02
C ARG A 377 -48.18 -15.39 -35.43
N GLN A 378 -49.11 -14.74 -34.72
CA GLN A 378 -49.64 -13.43 -35.09
C GLN A 378 -49.33 -12.35 -34.05
N THR A 379 -48.91 -12.75 -32.85
CA THR A 379 -48.61 -11.82 -31.76
C THR A 379 -47.10 -11.60 -31.68
N ALA A 380 -46.64 -10.41 -32.02
CA ALA A 380 -45.23 -10.06 -31.91
C ALA A 380 -44.81 -10.00 -30.42
N ASN A 381 -43.66 -10.57 -30.11
CA ASN A 381 -43.06 -10.66 -28.76
C ASN A 381 -43.64 -11.77 -27.83
N LEU A 382 -44.39 -12.74 -28.37
CA LEU A 382 -44.77 -14.00 -27.72
C LEU A 382 -44.13 -15.22 -28.39
#